data_AF-A0A7R9FD38-F1
#
_entry.id   AF-A0A7R9FD38-F1
#
_cell.length_a   1.000
_cell.length_b   1.000
_cell.length_c   1.000
_cell.angle_alpha   90.00
_cell.angle_beta   90.00
_cell.angle_gamma   90.00
#
_symmetry.space_group_name_H-M   'P 1'
#
loop_
_entity.id
_entity.type
_entity.pdbx_description
1 polymer ?
#
loop_
_entity_poly.entity_id
_entity_poly.type
_entity_poly.pdbx_seq_one_letter_code
_entity_poly.pdbx_strand_id
1 'polypeptide(L)'
;MVASVVMTPEYLSTFTQRFLTGRRALNVLLSDQQNVHRIISRWSNHPRMVDFVWLLFLNTGESSSLFLEGVNIPFNSNFLVAKSSSSGGLRVEITEVYRVSGSSSLREEHFGTWVYGKDRVVGATKTMYVRRRDLEGVVLRGCTIHDPPIVVLNQEANHMSVGGFFGTVWNLLERRLNFSAFWSNNSSTQLVVPEDLSVGKVSGDHTCSGMLGMLICDQADVAIDAFSVTAYKNKTVDYTIPLLFTRYRLFIKKQTGNELHWDDFLKPFSPTLWCTLVATILVLTSALATCHHLGRFYGNEEAEGPSRYHFYDSLLYMFGAFCSQGHDFTPRSMPCRLVYITAYLTSLIMVAAYSAALISSLTVSQVNLPFDDLRGMLNDGSYRFGVINRSEIYYFF
;
A
#
# COMPACT_ATOMS: atom_id res chain seq x y z
N MET A 1 -0.78 31.50 -25.20
CA MET A 1 0.49 31.88 -25.84
C MET A 1 1.42 30.67 -25.86
N VAL A 2 1.49 29.99 -27.00
CA VAL A 2 2.58 29.07 -27.32
C VAL A 2 3.65 29.95 -27.95
N ALA A 3 4.84 30.04 -27.35
CA ALA A 3 5.95 30.72 -27.99
C ALA A 3 6.39 29.85 -29.18
N SER A 4 5.92 30.20 -30.38
CA SER A 4 6.40 29.64 -31.62
C SER A 4 7.78 30.24 -31.89
N VAL A 5 8.83 29.43 -31.83
CA VAL A 5 10.17 29.87 -32.24
C VAL A 5 10.51 29.17 -33.54
N VAL A 6 10.67 29.97 -34.59
CA VAL A 6 11.28 29.54 -35.85
C VAL A 6 12.77 29.38 -35.54
N MET A 7 13.24 28.15 -35.42
CA MET A 7 14.66 27.90 -35.14
C MET A 7 15.50 28.21 -36.39
N THR A 8 16.26 29.30 -36.35
CA THR A 8 17.40 29.52 -37.25
C THR A 8 18.69 28.96 -36.60
N PRO A 9 19.73 28.59 -37.40
CA PRO A 9 20.94 27.93 -36.90
C PRO A 9 21.70 28.68 -35.80
N GLU A 10 21.52 30.00 -35.70
CA GLU A 10 22.23 30.89 -34.76
C GLU A 10 21.67 30.89 -33.33
N TYR A 11 20.48 30.30 -33.10
CA TYR A 11 19.82 30.31 -31.78
C TYR A 11 20.11 29.07 -30.91
N LEU A 12 20.92 28.11 -31.38
CA LEU A 12 21.10 26.81 -30.72
C LEU A 12 21.81 26.85 -29.35
N SER A 13 22.61 27.88 -29.05
CA SER A 13 23.36 27.96 -27.78
C SER A 13 22.61 28.68 -26.65
N THR A 14 21.68 29.58 -26.97
CA THR A 14 20.97 30.44 -25.99
C THR A 14 19.56 29.93 -25.63
N PHE A 15 19.02 28.98 -26.38
CA PHE A 15 17.63 28.52 -26.22
C PHE A 15 17.40 27.56 -25.04
N THR A 16 18.46 26.90 -24.56
CA THR A 16 18.40 25.87 -23.52
C THR A 16 18.14 26.39 -22.10
N GLN A 17 18.22 27.71 -21.86
CA GLN A 17 18.14 28.28 -20.51
C GLN A 17 16.76 28.79 -20.07
N ARG A 18 15.75 28.90 -20.95
CA ARG A 18 14.61 29.81 -20.69
C ARG A 18 13.22 29.21 -20.46
N PHE A 19 13.04 27.89 -20.42
CA PHE A 19 11.71 27.30 -20.16
C PHE A 19 11.72 26.25 -19.04
N LEU A 20 11.40 26.70 -17.83
CA LEU A 20 11.14 25.92 -16.61
C LEU A 20 9.68 26.09 -16.14
N THR A 21 8.71 26.13 -17.06
CA THR A 21 7.30 26.33 -16.71
C THR A 21 6.37 25.37 -17.45
N GLY A 22 6.46 24.07 -17.14
CA GLY A 22 5.39 23.05 -17.31
C GLY A 22 4.73 22.86 -18.69
N ARG A 23 5.14 23.58 -19.73
CA ARG A 23 4.58 23.53 -21.08
C ARG A 23 5.72 23.30 -22.06
N ARG A 24 5.65 22.20 -22.82
CA ARG A 24 6.61 21.85 -23.87
C ARG A 24 6.61 22.96 -24.93
N ALA A 25 7.79 23.42 -25.34
CA ALA A 25 7.91 24.42 -26.40
C ALA A 25 7.63 23.79 -27.77
N LEU A 26 7.00 24.55 -28.67
CA LEU A 26 6.67 24.12 -30.03
C LEU A 26 7.73 24.63 -31.00
N ASN A 27 8.47 23.70 -31.60
CA ASN A 27 9.46 23.96 -32.63
C ASN A 27 8.81 23.74 -34.00
N VAL A 28 8.77 24.78 -34.82
CA VAL A 28 8.21 24.72 -36.18
C VAL A 28 9.34 24.73 -37.19
N LEU A 29 9.33 23.74 -38.08
CA LEU A 29 10.34 23.53 -39.12
C LEU A 29 9.66 23.51 -40.49
N LEU A 30 10.28 24.14 -41.49
CA LEU A 30 9.80 24.17 -42.87
C LEU A 30 10.82 23.44 -43.74
N SER A 31 10.39 22.50 -44.59
CA SER A 31 11.31 21.68 -45.37
C SER A 31 12.11 22.46 -46.43
N ASP A 32 11.65 23.66 -46.79
CA ASP A 32 12.31 24.57 -47.73
C ASP A 32 13.66 25.12 -47.25
N GLN A 33 13.95 25.06 -45.94
CA GLN A 33 15.24 25.53 -45.43
C GLN A 33 16.31 24.44 -45.57
N GLN A 34 17.38 24.77 -46.30
CA GLN A 34 18.52 23.87 -46.63
C GLN A 34 19.21 23.18 -45.44
N ASN A 35 18.92 23.58 -44.20
CA ASN A 35 19.56 23.05 -42.99
C ASN A 35 18.63 22.25 -42.06
N VAL A 36 17.33 22.11 -42.35
CA VAL A 36 16.38 21.46 -41.42
C VAL A 36 16.76 20.01 -41.13
N HIS A 37 17.11 19.23 -42.16
CA HIS A 37 17.54 17.84 -41.97
C HIS A 37 18.74 17.74 -41.02
N ARG A 38 19.73 18.64 -41.19
CA ARG A 38 20.93 18.69 -40.32
C ARG A 38 20.60 19.10 -38.89
N ILE A 39 19.62 19.98 -38.71
CA ILE A 39 19.17 20.39 -37.38
C ILE A 39 18.49 19.19 -36.69
N ILE A 40 17.54 18.54 -37.36
CA ILE A 40 16.83 17.39 -36.79
C ILE A 40 17.81 16.25 -36.49
N SER A 41 18.75 15.95 -37.39
CA SER A 41 19.74 14.88 -37.16
C SER A 41 20.73 15.19 -36.03
N ARG A 42 21.00 16.46 -35.72
CA ARG A 42 21.74 16.83 -34.50
C ARG A 42 20.89 16.61 -33.26
N TRP A 43 19.62 16.99 -33.30
CA TRP A 43 18.70 16.84 -32.18
C TRP A 43 18.30 15.39 -31.91
N SER A 44 18.26 14.52 -32.92
CA SER A 44 17.96 13.09 -32.76
C SER A 44 18.91 12.38 -31.81
N ASN A 45 20.15 12.88 -31.70
CA ASN A 45 21.17 12.33 -30.81
C ASN A 45 21.17 13.01 -29.44
N HIS A 46 20.35 14.06 -29.23
CA HIS A 46 20.31 14.80 -27.98
C HIS A 46 19.18 14.27 -27.08
N PRO A 47 19.46 13.91 -25.81
CA PRO A 47 18.47 13.31 -24.90
C PRO A 47 17.26 14.21 -24.58
N ARG A 48 17.34 15.51 -24.89
CA ARG A 48 16.29 16.51 -24.61
C ARG A 48 15.33 16.72 -25.78
N MET A 49 15.48 16.00 -26.89
CA MET A 49 14.55 16.10 -28.02
C MET A 49 13.09 15.86 -27.60
N VAL A 50 12.89 14.98 -26.61
CA VAL A 50 11.58 14.56 -26.06
C VAL A 50 10.87 15.68 -25.31
N ASP A 51 11.61 16.67 -24.79
CA ASP A 51 11.06 17.79 -24.02
C ASP A 51 10.27 18.78 -24.89
N PHE A 52 10.45 18.70 -26.21
CA PHE A 52 9.86 19.62 -27.19
C PHE A 52 8.75 18.96 -28.01
N VAL A 53 7.83 19.78 -28.53
CA VAL A 53 6.90 19.38 -29.60
C VAL A 53 7.49 19.87 -30.91
N TRP A 54 7.63 18.96 -31.86
CA TRP A 54 8.19 19.26 -33.18
C TRP A 54 7.08 19.22 -34.22
N LEU A 55 7.00 20.26 -35.05
CA LEU A 55 6.07 20.34 -36.17
C LEU A 55 6.85 20.65 -37.44
N LEU A 56 6.95 19.67 -38.33
CA LEU A 56 7.64 19.77 -39.62
C LEU A 56 6.62 19.93 -40.75
N PHE A 57 6.69 21.03 -41.49
CA PHE A 57 5.94 21.19 -42.74
C PHE A 57 6.77 20.64 -43.90
N LEU A 58 6.22 19.64 -44.60
CA LEU A 58 6.82 19.07 -45.82
C LEU A 58 6.15 19.64 -47.07
N ASN A 59 6.92 19.78 -48.15
CA ASN A 59 6.41 20.25 -49.43
C ASN A 59 5.51 19.19 -50.08
N THR A 60 4.64 19.65 -50.99
CA THR A 60 3.75 18.77 -51.75
C THR A 60 4.56 17.79 -52.61
N GLY A 61 4.45 16.50 -52.31
CA GLY A 61 5.16 15.42 -53.01
C GLY A 61 6.35 14.82 -52.26
N GLU A 62 6.80 15.42 -51.16
CA GLU A 62 7.88 14.87 -50.33
C GLU A 62 7.37 13.74 -49.42
N SER A 63 8.08 12.61 -49.41
CA SER A 63 7.81 11.53 -48.46
C SER A 63 8.49 11.82 -47.12
N SER A 64 7.76 11.63 -46.03
CA SER A 64 8.26 11.79 -44.65
C SER A 64 9.30 10.72 -44.32
N SER A 65 9.10 9.49 -44.78
CA SER A 65 10.07 8.40 -44.62
C SER A 65 11.42 8.70 -45.27
N LEU A 66 11.42 9.37 -46.43
CA LEU A 66 12.64 9.71 -47.18
C LEU A 66 13.33 10.94 -46.59
N PHE A 67 12.57 11.95 -46.15
CA PHE A 67 13.13 13.13 -45.50
C PHE A 67 13.69 12.82 -44.10
N LEU A 68 13.16 11.83 -43.39
CA LEU A 68 13.59 11.45 -42.04
C LEU A 68 14.43 10.16 -42.04
N GLU A 69 15.03 9.84 -43.18
CA GLU A 69 15.95 8.71 -43.30
C GLU A 69 17.23 8.97 -42.49
N GLY A 70 17.67 7.98 -41.72
CA GLY A 70 18.83 8.12 -40.82
C GLY A 70 18.59 9.02 -39.60
N VAL A 71 17.40 9.59 -39.43
CA VAL A 71 17.02 10.36 -38.23
C VAL A 71 16.32 9.44 -37.23
N ASN A 72 16.88 9.36 -36.01
CA ASN A 72 16.23 8.66 -34.90
C ASN A 72 15.18 9.57 -34.24
N ILE A 73 13.91 9.20 -34.30
CA ILE A 73 12.82 9.92 -33.64
C ILE A 73 12.31 9.05 -32.50
N PRO A 74 12.65 9.36 -31.23
CA PRO A 74 12.34 8.50 -30.10
C PRO A 74 10.85 8.23 -29.92
N PHE A 75 10.49 7.04 -29.45
CA PHE A 75 9.11 6.60 -29.23
C PHE A 75 8.31 7.48 -28.26
N ASN A 76 8.96 8.20 -27.34
CA ASN A 76 8.30 9.11 -26.40
C ASN A 76 8.23 10.57 -26.89
N SER A 77 8.77 10.88 -28.08
CA SER A 77 8.80 12.22 -28.64
C SER A 77 7.47 12.62 -29.30
N ASN A 78 7.14 13.92 -29.24
CA ASN A 78 5.99 14.50 -29.93
C ASN A 78 6.45 15.12 -31.25
N PHE A 79 6.62 14.30 -32.28
CA PHE A 79 7.02 14.75 -33.61
C PHE A 79 5.84 14.63 -34.59
N LEU A 80 5.43 15.76 -35.15
CA LEU A 80 4.32 15.89 -36.08
C LEU A 80 4.83 16.37 -37.43
N VAL A 81 4.27 15.82 -38.49
CA VAL A 81 4.54 16.18 -39.88
C VAL A 81 3.24 16.69 -40.49
N ALA A 82 3.29 17.91 -41.03
CA ALA A 82 2.19 18.56 -41.71
C ALA A 82 2.44 18.53 -43.22
N LYS A 83 1.50 17.95 -43.97
CA LYS A 83 1.53 17.90 -45.44
C LYS A 83 0.29 18.59 -46.01
N SER A 84 0.48 19.50 -46.97
CA SER A 84 -0.65 20.06 -47.71
C SER A 84 -1.23 18.99 -48.63
N SER A 85 -2.56 18.80 -48.57
CA SER A 85 -3.27 17.99 -49.56
C SER A 85 -3.18 18.66 -50.93
N SER A 86 -3.17 17.86 -52.00
CA SER A 86 -3.00 18.28 -53.40
C SER A 86 -4.08 19.24 -53.93
N SER A 87 -5.10 19.56 -53.13
CA SER A 87 -6.14 20.55 -53.43
C SER A 87 -5.90 21.91 -52.73
N GLY A 88 -5.06 22.75 -53.33
CA GLY A 88 -5.10 24.21 -53.14
C GLY A 88 -4.87 24.77 -51.71
N GLY A 89 -4.17 24.06 -50.82
CA GLY A 89 -3.78 24.59 -49.50
C GLY A 89 -4.89 24.73 -48.45
N LEU A 90 -6.13 24.35 -48.78
CA LEU A 90 -7.27 24.45 -47.85
C LEU A 90 -7.28 23.34 -46.78
N ARG A 91 -6.52 22.26 -46.98
CA ARG A 91 -6.51 21.08 -46.10
C ARG A 91 -5.08 20.60 -45.88
N VAL A 92 -4.68 20.55 -44.61
CA VAL A 92 -3.37 20.05 -44.16
C VAL A 92 -3.59 18.77 -43.37
N GLU A 93 -2.95 17.70 -43.80
CA GLU A 93 -2.91 16.45 -43.06
C GLU A 93 -1.76 16.48 -42.07
N ILE A 94 -2.05 16.13 -40.81
CA ILE A 94 -1.06 16.07 -39.73
C ILE A 94 -0.88 14.60 -39.38
N THR A 95 0.33 14.09 -39.57
CA THR A 95 0.76 12.75 -39.20
C THR A 95 1.74 12.82 -38.05
N GLU A 96 1.62 11.90 -37.11
CA GLU A 96 2.60 11.69 -36.05
C GLU A 96 3.65 10.71 -36.55
N VAL A 97 4.93 11.02 -36.33
CA VAL A 97 6.04 10.17 -36.76
C VAL A 97 6.95 9.80 -35.60
N TYR A 98 7.36 8.54 -35.54
CA TYR A 98 8.24 8.02 -34.49
C TYR A 98 8.88 6.71 -34.92
N ARG A 99 9.91 6.28 -34.18
CA ARG A 99 10.49 4.94 -34.26
C ARG A 99 10.28 4.23 -32.93
N VAL A 100 9.96 2.94 -32.96
CA VAL A 100 9.80 2.12 -31.75
C VAL A 100 11.16 1.81 -31.14
N SER A 101 12.14 1.49 -31.99
CA SER A 101 13.54 1.29 -31.63
C SER A 101 14.43 2.03 -32.64
N GLY A 102 15.68 2.33 -32.27
CA GLY A 102 16.62 3.01 -33.18
C GLY A 102 16.83 2.26 -34.51
N SER A 103 16.65 0.94 -34.51
CA SER A 103 16.73 0.08 -35.70
C SER A 103 15.39 -0.14 -36.42
N SER A 104 14.26 0.30 -35.86
CA SER A 104 12.94 0.10 -36.46
C SER A 104 12.69 1.08 -37.61
N SER A 105 11.77 0.74 -38.51
CA SER A 105 11.31 1.65 -39.55
C SER A 105 10.58 2.87 -38.96
N LEU A 106 10.47 3.94 -39.75
CA LEU A 106 9.71 5.12 -39.36
C LEU A 106 8.21 4.79 -39.41
N ARG A 107 7.51 5.00 -38.30
CA ARG A 107 6.06 4.88 -38.21
C ARG A 107 5.41 6.20 -38.52
N GLU A 108 4.32 6.15 -39.27
CA GLU A 108 3.46 7.29 -39.55
C GLU A 108 2.05 6.92 -39.13
N GLU A 109 1.48 7.66 -38.19
CA GLU A 109 0.11 7.47 -37.72
C GLU A 109 -0.68 8.76 -37.96
N HIS A 110 -1.89 8.66 -38.50
CA HIS A 110 -2.71 9.84 -38.72
C HIS A 110 -3.10 10.50 -37.39
N PHE A 111 -2.69 11.74 -37.18
CA PHE A 111 -2.99 12.50 -35.97
C PHE A 111 -4.29 13.30 -36.12
N GLY A 112 -4.47 13.93 -37.27
CA GLY A 112 -5.66 14.69 -37.58
C GLY A 112 -5.52 15.52 -38.85
N THR A 113 -6.60 16.23 -39.20
CA THR A 113 -6.64 17.12 -40.35
C THR A 113 -6.91 18.54 -39.87
N TRP A 114 -6.09 19.50 -40.31
CA TRP A 114 -6.39 20.91 -40.20
C TRP A 114 -7.02 21.42 -41.50
N VAL A 115 -8.07 22.24 -41.39
CA VAL A 115 -8.78 22.81 -42.54
C VAL A 115 -8.80 24.32 -42.37
N TYR A 116 -8.44 25.04 -43.44
CA TYR A 116 -8.45 26.50 -43.45
C TYR A 116 -9.85 27.03 -43.10
N GLY A 117 -9.91 27.99 -42.17
CA GLY A 117 -11.18 28.53 -41.64
C GLY A 117 -11.79 27.74 -40.48
N LYS A 118 -11.17 26.65 -40.01
CA LYS A 118 -11.50 26.00 -38.74
C LYS A 118 -10.41 26.24 -37.70
N ASP A 119 -10.81 26.67 -36.50
CA ASP A 119 -9.87 26.97 -35.41
C ASP A 119 -9.26 25.74 -34.71
N ARG A 120 -9.58 24.52 -35.17
CA ARG A 120 -9.16 23.27 -34.53
C ARG A 120 -8.80 22.18 -35.52
N VAL A 121 -7.82 21.36 -35.13
CA VAL A 121 -7.50 20.09 -35.82
C VAL A 121 -8.65 19.12 -35.60
N VAL A 122 -9.20 18.59 -36.68
CA VAL A 122 -10.29 17.61 -36.67
C VAL A 122 -9.68 16.20 -36.63
N GLY A 123 -10.18 15.34 -35.75
CA GLY A 123 -9.75 13.92 -35.64
C GLY A 123 -8.73 13.61 -34.55
N ALA A 124 -8.12 14.63 -33.92
CA ALA A 124 -7.15 14.47 -32.83
C ALA A 124 -7.82 14.17 -31.47
N THR A 125 -8.64 13.12 -31.39
CA THR A 125 -9.40 12.76 -30.17
C THR A 125 -8.74 11.67 -29.32
N LYS A 126 -7.85 10.86 -29.91
CA LYS A 126 -7.13 9.79 -29.21
C LYS A 126 -5.93 10.34 -28.44
N THR A 127 -5.58 9.75 -27.31
CA THR A 127 -4.32 10.04 -26.61
C THR A 127 -3.14 9.36 -27.32
N MET A 128 -1.92 9.85 -27.05
CA MET A 128 -0.68 9.27 -27.58
C MET A 128 -0.57 7.77 -27.28
N TYR A 129 -0.87 7.36 -26.05
CA TYR A 129 -0.79 5.96 -25.60
C TYR A 129 -1.76 5.03 -26.33
N VAL A 130 -2.94 5.52 -26.72
CA VAL A 130 -3.93 4.73 -27.48
C VAL A 130 -3.47 4.53 -28.93
N ARG A 131 -2.80 5.54 -29.52
CA ARG A 131 -2.25 5.46 -30.87
C ARG A 131 -1.01 4.56 -30.92
N ARG A 132 -0.12 4.69 -29.94
CA ARG A 132 1.16 3.97 -29.87
C ARG A 132 1.07 2.71 -29.00
N ARG A 133 0.15 1.81 -29.33
CA ARG A 133 -0.15 0.61 -28.54
C ARG A 133 0.61 -0.65 -28.96
N ASP A 134 1.47 -0.55 -29.95
CA ASP A 134 2.19 -1.68 -30.55
C ASP A 134 3.69 -1.33 -30.59
N LEU A 135 4.50 -2.18 -29.97
CA LEU A 135 5.94 -2.08 -29.88
C LEU A 135 6.65 -3.04 -30.85
N GLU A 136 5.96 -3.55 -31.88
CA GLU A 136 6.52 -4.31 -33.01
C GLU A 136 7.42 -5.50 -32.61
N GLY A 137 7.14 -6.12 -31.47
CA GLY A 137 7.91 -7.25 -30.96
C GLY A 137 9.29 -6.89 -30.41
N VAL A 138 9.51 -5.63 -29.99
CA VAL A 138 10.76 -5.22 -29.33
C VAL A 138 11.08 -6.18 -28.18
N VAL A 139 12.37 -6.55 -28.10
CA VAL A 139 12.89 -7.44 -27.06
C VAL A 139 13.63 -6.59 -26.03
N LEU A 140 13.16 -6.60 -24.78
CA LEU A 140 13.77 -5.89 -23.65
C LEU A 140 14.61 -6.85 -22.81
N ARG A 141 15.78 -6.42 -22.35
CA ARG A 141 16.60 -7.17 -21.39
C ARG A 141 16.01 -6.99 -19.99
N GLY A 142 15.44 -8.04 -19.42
CA GLY A 142 14.81 -8.00 -18.10
C GLY A 142 15.72 -8.50 -16.98
N CYS A 143 15.65 -7.88 -15.81
CA CYS A 143 16.26 -8.37 -14.57
C CYS A 143 15.25 -8.41 -13.41
N THR A 144 15.41 -9.35 -12.49
CA THR A 144 14.47 -9.58 -11.38
C THR A 144 15.10 -10.44 -10.27
N ILE A 145 14.42 -10.63 -9.14
CA ILE A 145 14.81 -11.56 -8.08
C ILE A 145 13.66 -12.51 -7.76
N HIS A 146 13.97 -13.70 -7.27
CA HIS A 146 12.95 -14.64 -6.81
C HIS A 146 12.46 -14.23 -5.42
N ASP A 147 11.35 -13.50 -5.35
CA ASP A 147 10.71 -13.02 -4.11
C ASP A 147 9.21 -13.37 -4.08
N PRO A 148 8.85 -14.64 -3.80
CA PRO A 148 7.46 -15.07 -3.78
C PRO A 148 6.70 -14.42 -2.61
N PRO A 149 5.44 -13.96 -2.82
CA PRO A 149 4.61 -14.13 -4.01
C PRO A 149 4.68 -12.94 -5.00
N ILE A 150 5.56 -11.96 -4.74
CA ILE A 150 5.67 -10.70 -5.48
C ILE A 150 6.18 -10.98 -6.90
N VAL A 151 7.30 -11.68 -7.00
CA VAL A 151 7.87 -12.19 -8.25
C VAL A 151 8.27 -13.65 -8.06
N VAL A 152 7.82 -14.50 -8.98
CA VAL A 152 8.16 -15.92 -8.98
C VAL A 152 8.88 -16.24 -10.27
N LEU A 153 10.12 -16.71 -10.18
CA LEU A 153 10.85 -17.19 -11.36
C LEU A 153 10.48 -18.64 -11.65
N ASN A 154 9.95 -18.89 -12.85
CA ASN A 154 9.64 -20.22 -13.36
C ASN A 154 10.64 -20.59 -14.46
N GLN A 155 11.33 -21.72 -14.28
CA GLN A 155 12.30 -22.22 -15.24
C GLN A 155 11.75 -23.46 -15.95
N GLU A 156 11.51 -23.36 -17.26
CA GLU A 156 11.11 -24.49 -18.10
C GLU A 156 12.15 -24.73 -19.19
N ALA A 157 12.92 -25.82 -19.07
CA ALA A 157 13.97 -26.30 -19.99
C ALA A 157 15.03 -25.26 -20.40
N ASN A 158 14.68 -24.29 -21.27
CA ASN A 158 15.55 -23.22 -21.80
C ASN A 158 14.89 -21.82 -21.76
N HIS A 159 13.69 -21.70 -21.19
CA HIS A 159 12.97 -20.43 -21.08
C HIS A 159 12.71 -20.10 -19.62
N MET A 160 13.16 -18.92 -19.21
CA MET A 160 12.83 -18.33 -17.93
C MET A 160 11.59 -17.45 -18.13
N SER A 161 10.57 -17.67 -17.31
CA SER A 161 9.38 -16.83 -17.28
C SER A 161 9.17 -16.25 -15.89
N VAL A 162 8.56 -15.06 -15.85
CA VAL A 162 8.29 -14.34 -14.62
C VAL A 162 6.81 -14.48 -14.27
N GLY A 163 6.54 -15.00 -13.09
CA GLY A 163 5.23 -15.15 -12.46
C GLY A 163 5.13 -14.30 -11.18
N GLY A 164 4.17 -14.65 -10.32
CA GLY A 164 3.82 -13.81 -9.18
C GLY A 164 2.96 -12.61 -9.58
N PHE A 165 2.77 -11.67 -8.65
CA PHE A 165 1.94 -10.49 -8.89
C PHE A 165 2.48 -9.63 -10.04
N PHE A 166 3.75 -9.21 -9.96
CA PHE A 166 4.32 -8.35 -11.00
C PHE A 166 4.61 -9.09 -12.30
N GLY A 167 4.96 -10.39 -12.25
CA GLY A 167 5.09 -11.20 -13.46
C GLY A 167 3.77 -11.32 -14.22
N THR A 168 2.63 -11.46 -13.53
CA THR A 168 1.31 -11.47 -14.17
C THR A 168 0.99 -10.14 -14.85
N VAL A 169 1.28 -9.02 -14.17
CA VAL A 169 1.11 -7.68 -14.76
C VAL A 169 1.99 -7.51 -16.00
N TRP A 170 3.25 -7.95 -15.91
CA TRP A 170 4.20 -7.88 -17.02
C TRP A 170 3.76 -8.68 -18.24
N ASN A 171 3.39 -9.95 -18.05
CA ASN A 171 2.89 -10.81 -19.13
C ASN A 171 1.65 -10.24 -19.80
N LEU A 172 0.81 -9.50 -19.04
CA LEU A 172 -0.34 -8.79 -19.60
C LEU A 172 0.09 -7.59 -20.45
N LEU A 173 1.11 -6.84 -20.02
CA LEU A 173 1.69 -5.75 -20.80
C LEU A 173 2.35 -6.27 -22.08
N GLU A 174 3.16 -7.33 -22.03
CA GLU A 174 3.79 -7.96 -23.19
C GLU A 174 2.76 -8.30 -24.27
N ARG A 175 1.66 -8.96 -23.87
CA ARG A 175 0.56 -9.33 -24.79
C ARG A 175 -0.21 -8.12 -25.32
N ARG A 176 -0.39 -7.07 -24.52
CA ARG A 176 -1.20 -5.90 -24.90
C ARG A 176 -0.44 -4.90 -25.75
N LEU A 177 0.87 -4.78 -25.53
CA LEU A 177 1.74 -3.81 -26.18
C LEU A 177 2.66 -4.44 -27.24
N ASN A 178 2.59 -5.76 -27.46
CA ASN A 178 3.37 -6.49 -28.46
C ASN A 178 4.88 -6.25 -28.31
N PHE A 179 5.41 -6.57 -27.14
CA PHE A 179 6.86 -6.65 -26.88
C PHE A 179 7.14 -7.95 -26.12
N SER A 180 8.41 -8.30 -25.99
CA SER A 180 8.84 -9.45 -25.20
C SER A 180 10.02 -9.06 -24.31
N ALA A 181 10.15 -9.73 -23.17
CA ALA A 181 11.35 -9.64 -22.37
C ALA A 181 12.21 -10.89 -22.55
N PHE A 182 13.51 -10.65 -22.70
CA PHE A 182 14.52 -11.69 -22.69
C PHE A 182 15.09 -11.82 -21.28
N TRP A 183 15.07 -13.05 -20.78
CA TRP A 183 15.53 -13.47 -19.46
C TRP A 183 16.65 -14.49 -19.66
N SER A 184 17.92 -14.15 -19.45
CA SER A 184 19.06 -15.04 -19.78
C SER A 184 19.87 -15.45 -18.56
N ASN A 185 20.03 -16.76 -18.37
CA ASN A 185 20.90 -17.31 -17.32
C ASN A 185 22.13 -18.06 -17.88
N ASN A 186 22.49 -17.90 -19.16
CA ASN A 186 23.65 -18.60 -19.70
C ASN A 186 24.97 -18.02 -19.16
N SER A 187 25.97 -18.89 -19.00
CA SER A 187 27.23 -18.65 -18.28
C SER A 187 28.14 -17.54 -18.85
N SER A 188 27.80 -16.96 -20.00
CA SER A 188 28.52 -15.82 -20.60
C SER A 188 27.87 -14.47 -20.28
N THR A 189 26.58 -14.48 -19.91
CA THR A 189 25.76 -13.30 -19.59
C THR A 189 24.76 -13.70 -18.52
N GLN A 190 25.21 -13.75 -17.25
CA GLN A 190 24.34 -13.90 -16.09
C GLN A 190 23.41 -12.69 -16.00
N LEU A 191 22.17 -12.79 -16.49
CA LEU A 191 21.16 -11.72 -16.36
C LEU A 191 19.76 -12.31 -16.28
N VAL A 192 19.49 -12.88 -15.10
CA VAL A 192 18.14 -12.91 -14.54
C VAL A 192 18.16 -12.29 -13.15
N VAL A 193 19.26 -12.49 -12.40
CA VAL A 193 19.37 -12.17 -10.98
C VAL A 193 20.67 -11.42 -10.73
N PRO A 194 20.68 -10.30 -9.98
CA PRO A 194 21.91 -9.62 -9.61
C PRO A 194 22.81 -10.52 -8.76
N GLU A 195 24.13 -10.39 -8.90
CA GLU A 195 25.13 -11.18 -8.14
C GLU A 195 24.91 -11.09 -6.62
N ASP A 196 24.43 -9.95 -6.13
CA ASP A 196 24.20 -9.69 -4.71
C ASP A 196 22.79 -10.07 -4.22
N LEU A 197 21.95 -10.65 -5.10
CA LEU A 197 20.55 -11.01 -4.83
C LEU A 197 19.72 -9.87 -4.25
N SER A 198 20.06 -8.62 -4.57
CA SER A 198 19.44 -7.45 -3.94
C SER A 198 18.83 -6.50 -4.95
N VAL A 199 17.87 -5.71 -4.47
CA VAL A 199 17.30 -4.56 -5.19
C VAL A 199 18.39 -3.55 -5.59
N GLY A 200 19.47 -3.48 -4.81
CA GLY A 200 20.62 -2.63 -5.08
C GLY A 200 20.61 -1.29 -4.37
N LYS A 201 21.79 -0.67 -4.28
CA LYS A 201 22.01 0.69 -3.77
C LYS A 201 22.78 1.50 -4.79
N VAL A 202 22.43 2.78 -4.91
CA VAL A 202 23.25 3.78 -5.61
C VAL A 202 24.14 4.46 -4.57
N SER A 203 25.41 4.07 -4.49
CA SER A 203 26.39 4.77 -3.65
C SER A 203 26.83 6.08 -4.31
N GLY A 204 27.29 7.06 -3.52
CA GLY A 204 27.74 8.36 -4.02
C GLY A 204 28.87 8.28 -5.06
N ASP A 205 29.64 7.19 -5.02
CA ASP A 205 30.76 6.93 -5.93
C ASP A 205 30.34 6.30 -7.27
N HIS A 206 29.04 6.36 -7.64
CA HIS A 206 28.47 5.72 -8.83
C HIS A 206 28.62 4.18 -8.88
N THR A 207 29.09 3.58 -7.79
CA THR A 207 29.08 2.14 -7.59
C THR A 207 27.64 1.72 -7.28
N CYS A 208 26.99 1.17 -8.30
CA CYS A 208 25.61 0.72 -8.23
C CYS A 208 25.60 -0.81 -8.19
N SER A 209 25.03 -1.38 -7.13
CA SER A 209 24.87 -2.83 -6.97
C SER A 209 23.41 -3.25 -7.25
N GLY A 210 23.14 -4.55 -7.29
CA GLY A 210 21.79 -5.09 -7.47
C GLY A 210 21.13 -4.74 -8.82
N MET A 211 19.81 -4.93 -8.88
CA MET A 211 19.01 -4.63 -10.08
C MET A 211 19.12 -3.16 -10.51
N LEU A 212 19.18 -2.22 -9.56
CA LEU A 212 19.39 -0.81 -9.88
C LEU A 212 20.72 -0.56 -10.60
N GLY A 213 21.80 -1.22 -10.18
CA GLY A 213 23.08 -1.12 -10.87
C GLY A 213 23.04 -1.66 -12.29
N MET A 214 22.30 -2.74 -12.52
CA MET A 214 22.12 -3.32 -13.85
C MET A 214 21.39 -2.37 -14.80
N LEU A 215 20.40 -1.61 -14.32
CA LEU A 215 19.72 -0.57 -15.10
C LEU A 215 20.65 0.62 -15.42
N ILE A 216 21.43 1.08 -14.43
CA ILE A 216 22.30 2.25 -14.58
C ILE A 216 23.50 1.97 -15.50
N CYS A 217 24.05 0.76 -15.40
CA CYS A 217 25.18 0.31 -16.22
C CYS A 217 24.75 -0.23 -17.60
N ASP A 218 23.49 -0.01 -18.01
CA ASP A 218 22.93 -0.45 -19.30
C ASP A 218 23.07 -1.97 -19.56
N GLN A 219 23.01 -2.76 -18.49
CA GLN A 219 23.03 -4.23 -18.57
C GLN A 219 21.61 -4.80 -18.72
N ALA A 220 20.61 -4.11 -18.16
CA ALA A 220 19.20 -4.43 -18.27
C ALA A 220 18.41 -3.19 -18.72
N ASP A 221 17.36 -3.39 -19.52
CA ASP A 221 16.45 -2.34 -19.96
C ASP A 221 15.29 -2.14 -18.98
N VAL A 222 14.93 -3.20 -18.24
CA VAL A 222 13.84 -3.19 -17.26
C VAL A 222 14.14 -4.07 -16.07
N ALA A 223 13.69 -3.64 -14.89
CA ALA A 223 13.71 -4.43 -13.67
C ALA A 223 12.29 -4.66 -13.16
N ILE A 224 11.96 -5.90 -12.81
CA ILE A 224 10.65 -6.27 -12.28
C ILE A 224 10.81 -6.74 -10.83
N ASP A 225 10.33 -5.91 -9.90
CA ASP A 225 10.22 -6.27 -8.48
C ASP A 225 9.36 -5.23 -7.73
N ALA A 226 9.12 -5.45 -6.43
CA ALA A 226 8.56 -4.47 -5.51
C ALA A 226 9.57 -3.37 -5.14
N PHE A 227 9.85 -2.46 -6.06
CA PHE A 227 10.66 -1.27 -5.75
C PHE A 227 9.85 -0.23 -4.96
N SER A 228 10.35 0.24 -3.81
CA SER A 228 9.80 1.43 -3.18
C SER A 228 10.29 2.68 -3.90
N VAL A 229 9.34 3.49 -4.37
CA VAL A 229 9.62 4.78 -5.00
C VAL A 229 10.12 5.76 -3.92
N THR A 230 11.42 6.00 -3.90
CA THR A 230 12.06 6.98 -3.01
C THR A 230 12.62 8.14 -3.82
N ALA A 231 12.64 9.35 -3.23
CA ALA A 231 13.06 10.57 -3.93
C ALA A 231 14.49 10.51 -4.50
N TYR A 232 15.38 9.74 -3.87
CA TYR A 232 16.75 9.54 -4.33
C TYR A 232 16.81 8.65 -5.57
N LYS A 233 16.10 7.52 -5.58
CA LYS A 233 16.10 6.60 -6.73
C LYS A 233 15.37 7.17 -7.95
N ASN A 234 14.33 7.98 -7.73
CA ASN A 234 13.57 8.64 -8.79
C ASN A 234 14.39 9.66 -9.61
N LYS A 235 15.62 9.98 -9.19
CA LYS A 235 16.55 10.81 -9.99
C LYS A 235 17.44 10.00 -10.93
N THR A 236 17.53 8.69 -10.72
CA THR A 236 18.50 7.82 -11.39
C THR A 236 17.83 6.81 -12.31
N VAL A 237 16.64 6.32 -11.92
CA VAL A 237 15.83 5.40 -12.72
C VAL A 237 14.39 5.91 -12.78
N ASP A 238 13.73 5.69 -13.91
CA ASP A 238 12.32 5.99 -14.09
C ASP A 238 11.45 4.85 -13.57
N TYR A 239 10.41 5.19 -12.81
CA TYR A 239 9.44 4.24 -12.28
C TYR A 239 8.14 4.25 -13.07
N THR A 240 7.46 3.10 -13.09
CA THR A 240 6.07 3.02 -13.53
C THR A 240 5.15 3.73 -12.52
N ILE A 241 3.86 3.86 -12.88
CA ILE A 241 2.87 4.29 -11.90
C ILE A 241 2.86 3.30 -10.72
N PRO A 242 2.79 3.78 -9.46
CA PRO A 242 2.74 2.91 -8.30
C PRO A 242 1.57 1.92 -8.40
N LEU A 243 1.88 0.62 -8.47
CA LEU A 243 0.88 -0.44 -8.56
C LEU A 243 0.40 -0.91 -7.18
N LEU A 244 1.21 -0.70 -6.14
CA LEU A 244 0.94 -1.10 -4.77
C LEU A 244 1.33 0.01 -3.80
N PHE A 245 0.48 0.23 -2.79
CA PHE A 245 0.77 1.12 -1.67
C PHE A 245 0.86 0.29 -0.39
N THR A 246 2.06 0.20 0.18
CA THR A 246 2.32 -0.55 1.40
C THR A 246 2.61 0.39 2.57
N ARG A 247 2.45 -0.13 3.80
CA ARG A 247 2.83 0.56 5.04
C ARG A 247 3.73 -0.36 5.83
N TYR A 248 4.73 0.21 6.51
CA TYR A 248 5.57 -0.55 7.43
C TYR A 248 4.71 -1.08 8.59
N ARG A 249 4.91 -2.35 8.91
CA ARG A 249 4.26 -3.03 10.04
C ARG A 249 5.33 -3.74 10.85
N LEU A 250 5.20 -3.64 12.17
CA LEU A 250 6.04 -4.38 13.09
C LEU A 250 5.39 -5.73 13.38
N PHE A 251 6.18 -6.80 13.28
CA PHE A 251 5.74 -8.14 13.63
C PHE A 251 6.38 -8.53 14.96
N ILE A 252 5.54 -8.91 15.92
CA ILE A 252 5.96 -9.44 17.22
C ILE A 252 5.45 -10.87 17.36
N LYS A 253 6.25 -11.74 17.98
CA LYS A 253 5.81 -13.09 18.32
C LYS A 253 4.57 -12.98 19.22
N LYS A 254 3.49 -13.66 18.84
CA LYS A 254 2.30 -13.79 19.69
C LYS A 254 2.73 -14.36 21.04
N GLN A 255 2.43 -13.66 22.12
CA GLN A 255 2.65 -14.16 23.47
C GLN A 255 1.65 -15.30 23.70
N THR A 256 2.15 -16.54 23.70
CA THR A 256 1.36 -17.73 24.04
C THR A 256 1.53 -17.97 25.53
N GLY A 257 0.82 -17.18 26.33
CA GLY A 257 0.84 -17.25 27.79
C GLY A 257 -0.56 -17.07 28.34
N ASN A 258 -1.47 -18.00 28.02
CA ASN A 258 -2.70 -18.16 28.80
C ASN A 258 -2.39 -19.11 29.98
N GLU A 259 -1.46 -18.70 30.84
CA GLU A 259 -1.35 -19.34 32.15
C GLU A 259 -2.47 -18.77 33.00
N LEU A 260 -3.46 -19.60 33.32
CA LEU A 260 -4.53 -19.23 34.24
C LEU A 260 -3.89 -18.93 35.59
N HIS A 261 -3.98 -17.69 36.04
CA HIS A 261 -3.53 -17.30 37.36
C HIS A 261 -4.63 -17.59 38.39
N TRP A 262 -4.26 -17.86 39.64
CA TRP A 262 -5.21 -18.19 40.71
C TRP A 262 -6.21 -17.07 41.02
N ASP A 263 -5.87 -15.82 40.72
CA ASP A 263 -6.72 -14.64 40.91
C ASP A 263 -7.71 -14.43 39.75
N ASP A 264 -7.62 -15.20 38.65
CA ASP A 264 -8.49 -15.05 37.49
C ASP A 264 -9.97 -15.25 37.82
N PHE A 265 -10.29 -16.05 38.84
CA PHE A 265 -11.65 -16.25 39.33
C PHE A 265 -12.22 -15.01 40.04
N LEU A 266 -11.38 -14.09 40.53
CA LEU A 266 -11.83 -12.85 41.17
C LEU A 266 -12.04 -11.71 40.17
N LYS A 267 -11.43 -11.78 38.98
CA LYS A 267 -11.48 -10.77 37.91
C LYS A 267 -12.88 -10.46 37.34
N PRO A 268 -13.87 -11.38 37.32
CA PRO A 268 -15.20 -11.08 36.77
C PRO A 268 -15.91 -9.92 37.46
N PHE A 269 -15.61 -9.69 38.74
CA PHE A 269 -16.13 -8.56 39.51
C PHE A 269 -15.01 -7.60 39.90
N SER A 270 -15.29 -6.30 39.81
CA SER A 270 -14.34 -5.29 40.26
C SER A 270 -14.15 -5.37 41.79
N PRO A 271 -12.99 -4.95 42.33
CA PRO A 271 -12.76 -4.90 43.77
C PRO A 271 -13.83 -4.10 44.51
N THR A 272 -14.31 -3.00 43.91
CA THR A 272 -15.42 -2.21 44.43
C THR A 272 -16.69 -3.05 44.58
N LEU A 273 -17.02 -3.87 43.58
CA LEU A 273 -18.22 -4.70 43.59
C LEU A 273 -18.12 -5.81 44.66
N TRP A 274 -16.94 -6.43 44.81
CA TRP A 274 -16.66 -7.34 45.91
C TRP A 274 -16.85 -6.70 47.29
N CYS A 275 -16.33 -5.48 47.49
CA CYS A 275 -16.54 -4.73 48.72
C CYS A 275 -18.03 -4.41 48.96
N THR A 276 -18.77 -4.02 47.91
CA THR A 276 -20.22 -3.77 48.04
C THR A 276 -21.00 -5.03 48.38
N LEU A 277 -20.60 -6.20 47.87
CA LEU A 277 -21.21 -7.49 48.19
C LEU A 277 -21.03 -7.82 49.67
N VAL A 278 -19.81 -7.70 50.19
CA VAL A 278 -19.52 -7.91 51.62
C VAL A 278 -20.32 -6.92 52.48
N ALA A 279 -20.35 -5.65 52.11
CA ALA A 279 -21.14 -4.63 52.81
C ALA A 279 -22.63 -4.98 52.81
N THR A 280 -23.17 -5.46 51.69
CA THR A 280 -24.57 -5.87 51.56
C THR A 280 -24.91 -7.04 52.47
N ILE A 281 -24.03 -8.05 52.55
CA ILE A 281 -24.18 -9.19 53.47
C ILE A 281 -24.20 -8.70 54.92
N LEU A 282 -23.31 -7.78 55.31
CA LEU A 282 -23.27 -7.21 56.66
C LEU A 282 -24.53 -6.39 56.98
N VAL A 283 -25.03 -5.60 56.02
CA VAL A 283 -26.27 -4.82 56.19
C VAL A 283 -27.46 -5.76 56.38
N LEU A 284 -27.63 -6.79 55.53
CA LEU A 284 -28.70 -7.78 55.65
C LEU A 284 -28.59 -8.58 56.96
N THR A 285 -27.37 -8.90 57.39
CA THR A 285 -27.11 -9.53 58.69
C THR A 285 -27.58 -8.64 59.84
N SER A 286 -27.22 -7.36 59.82
CA SER A 286 -27.63 -6.40 60.86
C SER A 286 -29.15 -6.19 60.87
N ALA A 287 -29.78 -6.16 59.69
CA ALA A 287 -31.22 -6.06 59.55
C ALA A 287 -31.91 -7.30 60.12
N LEU A 288 -31.44 -8.51 59.79
CA LEU A 288 -32.00 -9.75 60.30
C LEU A 288 -31.87 -9.84 61.83
N ALA A 289 -30.68 -9.56 62.37
CA ALA A 289 -30.44 -9.55 63.81
C ALA A 289 -31.35 -8.56 64.53
N THR A 290 -31.50 -7.35 63.97
CA THR A 290 -32.38 -6.31 64.54
C THR A 290 -33.84 -6.71 64.48
N CYS A 291 -34.34 -7.21 63.34
CA CYS A 291 -35.71 -7.70 63.20
C CYS A 291 -36.01 -8.84 64.18
N HIS A 292 -35.06 -9.76 64.37
CA HIS A 292 -35.21 -10.86 65.31
C HIS A 292 -35.22 -10.37 66.77
N HIS A 293 -34.30 -9.48 67.16
CA HIS A 293 -34.26 -8.92 68.51
C HIS A 293 -35.49 -8.07 68.85
N LEU A 294 -35.92 -7.18 67.94
CA LEU A 294 -37.12 -6.38 68.13
C LEU A 294 -38.38 -7.25 68.14
N GLY A 295 -38.46 -8.24 67.24
CA GLY A 295 -39.57 -9.20 67.23
C GLY A 295 -39.72 -9.94 68.56
N ARG A 296 -38.60 -10.32 69.19
CA ARG A 296 -38.60 -10.93 70.52
C ARG A 296 -38.95 -9.95 71.64
N PHE A 297 -38.48 -8.70 71.56
CA PHE A 297 -38.77 -7.66 72.56
C PHE A 297 -40.26 -7.28 72.59
N TYR A 298 -40.90 -7.17 71.41
CA TYR A 298 -42.31 -6.82 71.29
C TYR A 298 -43.28 -8.02 71.36
N GLY A 299 -42.78 -9.24 71.52
CA GLY A 299 -43.61 -10.44 71.70
C GLY A 299 -44.25 -10.99 70.43
N ASN A 300 -43.56 -10.90 69.29
CA ASN A 300 -43.99 -11.54 68.03
C ASN A 300 -43.73 -13.06 68.02
N GLU A 301 -44.13 -13.74 66.95
CA GLU A 301 -43.95 -15.19 66.70
C GLU A 301 -42.50 -15.72 66.84
N GLU A 302 -41.50 -14.83 66.83
CA GLU A 302 -40.08 -15.17 67.08
C GLU A 302 -39.76 -15.40 68.57
N ALA A 303 -40.60 -14.93 69.49
CA ALA A 303 -40.42 -15.14 70.92
C ALA A 303 -40.56 -16.63 71.32
N GLU A 304 -41.25 -17.42 70.50
CA GLU A 304 -41.42 -18.87 70.63
C GLU A 304 -40.25 -19.68 70.03
N GLY A 305 -39.25 -19.01 69.45
CA GLY A 305 -38.06 -19.63 68.86
C GLY A 305 -37.01 -20.07 69.90
N PRO A 306 -35.84 -20.58 69.44
CA PRO A 306 -34.77 -21.02 70.33
C PRO A 306 -34.35 -19.90 71.31
N SER A 307 -34.01 -20.29 72.54
CA SER A 307 -33.77 -19.35 73.64
C SER A 307 -32.51 -18.49 73.45
N ARG A 308 -31.58 -18.91 72.56
CA ARG A 308 -30.34 -18.21 72.24
C ARG A 308 -30.25 -18.00 70.73
N TYR A 309 -30.21 -16.75 70.31
CA TYR A 309 -29.95 -16.33 68.94
C TYR A 309 -28.87 -15.24 69.00
N HIS A 310 -27.73 -15.49 68.39
CA HIS A 310 -26.59 -14.58 68.36
C HIS A 310 -26.45 -13.91 66.99
N PHE A 311 -25.81 -12.74 66.95
CA PHE A 311 -25.52 -12.04 65.70
C PHE A 311 -24.72 -12.90 64.69
N TYR A 312 -23.83 -13.77 65.20
CA TYR A 312 -23.08 -14.72 64.37
C TYR A 312 -23.99 -15.71 63.64
N ASP A 313 -25.11 -16.12 64.26
CA ASP A 313 -26.09 -17.00 63.62
C ASP A 313 -26.73 -16.28 62.42
N SER A 314 -27.11 -15.01 62.59
CA SER A 314 -27.58 -14.16 61.48
C SER A 314 -26.55 -14.04 60.37
N LEU A 315 -25.27 -13.87 60.72
CA LEU A 315 -24.19 -13.72 59.76
C LEU A 315 -24.00 -15.00 58.95
N LEU A 316 -23.99 -16.16 59.61
CA LEU A 316 -23.90 -17.46 58.94
C LEU A 316 -25.09 -17.72 58.04
N TYR A 317 -26.31 -17.38 58.46
CA TYR A 317 -27.50 -17.57 57.61
C TYR A 317 -27.47 -16.66 56.38
N MET A 318 -27.08 -15.39 56.54
CA MET A 318 -26.95 -14.49 55.40
C MET A 318 -25.81 -14.90 54.48
N PHE A 319 -24.64 -15.23 55.02
CA PHE A 319 -23.53 -15.75 54.23
C PHE A 319 -23.92 -17.04 53.47
N GLY A 320 -24.58 -17.98 54.16
CA GLY A 320 -25.11 -19.21 53.57
C GLY A 320 -26.09 -18.94 52.43
N ALA A 321 -26.99 -17.97 52.58
CA ALA A 321 -27.92 -17.57 51.50
C ALA A 321 -27.20 -17.07 50.24
N PHE A 322 -26.09 -16.33 50.39
CA PHE A 322 -25.24 -15.89 49.28
C PHE A 322 -24.38 -17.01 48.69
N CYS A 323 -24.09 -18.05 49.46
CA CYS A 323 -23.47 -19.28 48.99
C CYS A 323 -24.48 -20.30 48.42
N SER A 324 -25.74 -19.91 48.23
CA SER A 324 -26.83 -20.80 47.80
C SER A 324 -27.03 -22.02 48.70
N GLN A 325 -26.72 -21.89 49.99
CA GLN A 325 -26.94 -22.90 51.01
C GLN A 325 -28.29 -22.71 51.70
N GLY A 326 -28.92 -23.82 52.09
CA GLY A 326 -30.13 -23.81 52.93
C GLY A 326 -29.81 -23.41 54.37
N HIS A 327 -30.85 -23.10 55.14
CA HIS A 327 -30.77 -22.88 56.58
C HIS A 327 -31.70 -23.85 57.31
N ASP A 328 -31.30 -24.28 58.50
CA ASP A 328 -32.13 -25.16 59.34
C ASP A 328 -33.19 -24.39 60.12
N PHE A 329 -33.02 -23.07 60.27
CA PHE A 329 -33.91 -22.20 61.04
C PHE A 329 -34.69 -21.25 60.14
N THR A 330 -35.98 -21.54 59.93
CA THR A 330 -36.86 -20.67 59.14
C THR A 330 -37.49 -19.59 60.01
N PRO A 331 -37.36 -18.29 59.65
CA PRO A 331 -38.02 -17.22 60.40
C PRO A 331 -39.54 -17.32 60.32
N ARG A 332 -40.21 -17.06 61.44
CA ARG A 332 -41.68 -17.11 61.55
C ARG A 332 -42.31 -15.78 61.17
N SER A 333 -41.73 -14.68 61.65
CA SER A 333 -42.22 -13.32 61.47
C SER A 333 -42.04 -12.80 60.04
N MET A 334 -43.01 -12.00 59.59
CA MET A 334 -42.99 -11.37 58.27
C MET A 334 -41.78 -10.46 58.00
N PRO A 335 -41.33 -9.61 58.95
CA PRO A 335 -40.15 -8.77 58.73
C PRO A 335 -38.88 -9.58 58.45
N CYS A 336 -38.64 -10.66 59.22
CA CYS A 336 -37.49 -11.53 58.99
C CYS A 336 -37.62 -12.27 57.65
N ARG A 337 -38.80 -12.77 57.29
CA ARG A 337 -39.03 -13.40 55.97
C ARG A 337 -38.74 -12.46 54.81
N LEU A 338 -39.09 -11.18 54.93
CA LEU A 338 -38.78 -10.18 53.91
C LEU A 338 -37.27 -9.96 53.74
N VAL A 339 -36.50 -9.97 54.84
CA VAL A 339 -35.03 -9.92 54.78
C VAL A 339 -34.46 -11.15 54.06
N TYR A 340 -34.97 -12.36 54.33
CA TYR A 340 -34.55 -13.56 53.59
C TYR A 340 -34.92 -13.51 52.10
N ILE A 341 -36.14 -13.10 51.75
CA ILE A 341 -36.58 -13.00 50.35
C ILE A 341 -35.68 -12.01 49.59
N THR A 342 -35.38 -10.86 50.18
CA THR A 342 -34.47 -9.87 49.57
C THR A 342 -33.05 -10.43 49.44
N ALA A 343 -32.52 -11.07 50.47
CA ALA A 343 -31.21 -11.73 50.41
C ALA A 343 -31.15 -12.81 49.32
N TYR A 344 -32.17 -13.66 49.21
CA TYR A 344 -32.24 -14.71 48.19
C TYR A 344 -32.34 -14.14 46.77
N LEU A 345 -33.15 -13.10 46.56
CA LEU A 345 -33.27 -12.45 45.26
C LEU A 345 -31.95 -11.80 44.85
N THR A 346 -31.29 -11.09 45.79
CA THR A 346 -29.98 -10.48 45.54
C THR A 346 -28.92 -11.54 45.26
N SER A 347 -28.86 -12.60 46.06
CA SER A 347 -27.95 -13.74 45.86
C SER A 347 -28.12 -14.36 44.48
N LEU A 348 -29.36 -14.65 44.07
CA LEU A 348 -29.66 -15.23 42.76
C LEU A 348 -29.15 -14.35 41.60
N ILE A 349 -29.41 -13.04 41.67
CA ILE A 349 -28.94 -12.08 40.66
C ILE A 349 -27.41 -12.04 40.62
N MET A 350 -26.77 -12.02 41.79
CA MET A 350 -25.31 -11.97 41.90
C MET A 350 -24.64 -13.23 41.34
N VAL A 351 -25.14 -14.42 41.67
CA VAL A 351 -24.62 -15.69 41.15
C VAL A 351 -24.79 -15.77 39.63
N ALA A 352 -25.95 -15.35 39.11
CA ALA A 352 -26.19 -15.30 37.67
C ALA A 352 -25.23 -14.33 36.96
N ALA A 353 -25.05 -13.12 37.50
CA ALA A 353 -24.16 -12.11 36.93
C ALA A 353 -22.68 -12.55 36.98
N TYR A 354 -22.23 -13.12 38.10
CA TYR A 354 -20.88 -13.66 38.24
C TYR A 354 -20.62 -14.78 37.23
N SER A 355 -21.57 -15.70 37.09
CA SER A 355 -21.47 -16.83 36.15
C SER A 355 -21.36 -16.33 34.71
N ALA A 356 -22.19 -15.36 34.31
CA ALA A 356 -22.14 -14.75 32.99
C ALA A 356 -20.81 -14.03 32.73
N ALA A 357 -20.32 -13.24 33.71
CA ALA A 357 -19.06 -12.51 33.60
C ALA A 357 -17.85 -13.45 33.52
N LEU A 358 -17.83 -14.52 34.34
CA LEU A 358 -16.78 -15.54 34.31
C LEU A 358 -16.75 -16.29 32.97
N ILE A 359 -17.90 -16.68 32.43
CA ILE A 359 -17.99 -17.31 31.10
C ILE A 359 -17.49 -16.34 30.02
N SER A 360 -17.87 -15.06 30.11
CA SER A 360 -17.40 -14.05 29.16
C SER A 360 -15.89 -13.85 29.22
N SER A 361 -15.27 -13.85 30.41
CA SER A 361 -13.81 -13.70 30.54
C SER A 361 -13.05 -14.92 30.05
N LEU A 362 -13.60 -16.12 30.22
CA LEU A 362 -12.98 -17.37 29.76
C LEU A 362 -13.08 -17.59 28.24
N THR A 363 -14.11 -17.03 27.60
CA THR A 363 -14.28 -17.16 26.14
C THR A 363 -13.43 -16.16 25.35
N VAL A 364 -13.12 -14.99 25.92
CA VAL A 364 -12.34 -13.95 25.23
C VAL A 364 -10.86 -14.04 25.60
N SER A 365 -10.03 -14.56 24.68
CA SER A 365 -8.58 -14.40 24.75
C SER A 365 -8.19 -13.02 24.23
N GLN A 366 -7.94 -12.07 25.14
CA GLN A 366 -7.39 -10.77 24.77
C GLN A 366 -5.89 -10.89 24.51
N VAL A 367 -5.46 -10.57 23.29
CA VAL A 367 -4.05 -10.43 22.96
C VAL A 367 -3.64 -9.00 23.31
N ASN A 368 -3.13 -8.81 24.53
CA ASN A 368 -2.56 -7.53 24.92
C ASN A 368 -1.17 -7.40 24.31
N LEU A 369 -0.99 -6.42 23.44
CA LEU A 369 0.32 -6.08 22.90
C LEU A 369 1.12 -5.33 23.98
N PRO A 370 2.44 -5.56 24.10
CA PRO A 370 3.28 -4.87 25.09
C PRO A 370 3.46 -3.38 24.80
N PHE A 371 3.25 -2.95 23.55
CA PHE A 371 3.37 -1.58 23.09
C PHE A 371 2.51 -1.36 21.85
N ASP A 372 2.05 -0.12 21.65
CA ASP A 372 1.20 0.28 20.52
C ASP A 372 2.01 0.91 19.36
N ASP A 373 3.19 1.44 19.65
CA ASP A 373 4.05 2.13 18.69
C ASP A 373 5.54 1.80 18.84
N LEU A 374 6.33 2.22 17.84
CA LEU A 374 7.78 1.99 17.82
C LEU A 374 8.47 2.70 19.00
N ARG A 375 7.96 3.85 19.42
CA ARG A 375 8.52 4.61 20.54
C ARG A 375 8.29 3.88 21.86
N GLY A 376 7.10 3.30 22.06
CA GLY A 376 6.78 2.44 23.19
C GLY A 376 7.70 1.23 23.26
N MET A 377 7.96 0.57 22.12
CA MET A 377 8.93 -0.53 22.05
C MET A 377 10.35 -0.09 22.44
N LEU A 378 10.81 1.08 21.98
CA LEU A 378 12.14 1.60 22.32
C LEU A 378 12.26 1.96 23.80
N ASN A 379 11.19 2.51 24.41
CA ASN A 379 11.16 2.86 25.83
C ASN A 379 11.11 1.61 26.72
N ASP A 380 10.40 0.56 26.30
CA ASP A 380 10.29 -0.70 27.04
C ASP A 380 11.65 -1.41 27.15
N GLY A 381 12.43 -1.44 26.07
CA GLY A 381 13.80 -1.98 26.07
C GLY A 381 13.91 -3.50 26.26
N SER A 382 12.81 -4.21 26.54
CA SER A 382 12.79 -5.68 26.71
C SER A 382 12.88 -6.42 25.38
N TYR A 383 12.42 -5.79 24.30
CA TYR A 383 12.39 -6.37 22.96
C TYR A 383 13.54 -5.86 22.08
N ARG A 384 14.12 -6.76 21.30
CA ARG A 384 15.13 -6.41 20.29
C ARG A 384 14.46 -6.14 18.94
N PHE A 385 14.78 -4.99 18.35
CA PHE A 385 14.35 -4.65 17.00
C PHE A 385 15.25 -5.32 15.96
N GLY A 386 14.64 -5.91 14.93
CA GLY A 386 15.34 -6.58 13.85
C GLY A 386 14.74 -6.19 12.51
N VAL A 387 15.62 -5.98 11.53
CA VAL A 387 15.27 -5.68 10.14
C VAL A 387 16.05 -6.61 9.22
N ILE A 388 15.48 -6.93 8.06
CA ILE A 388 16.13 -7.80 7.07
C ILE A 388 17.35 -7.07 6.52
N ASN A 389 18.52 -7.70 6.59
CA ASN A 389 19.77 -7.13 6.10
C ASN A 389 19.66 -6.79 4.60
N ARG A 390 20.25 -5.67 4.18
CA ARG A 390 20.22 -5.15 2.79
C ARG A 390 18.81 -4.90 2.21
N SER A 391 17.77 -4.87 3.04
CA SER A 391 16.42 -4.45 2.62
C SER A 391 16.32 -2.93 2.52
N GLU A 392 15.29 -2.43 1.83
CA GLU A 392 15.02 -0.99 1.81
C GLU A 392 14.74 -0.43 3.21
N ILE A 393 14.10 -1.22 4.07
CA ILE A 393 13.83 -0.85 5.47
C ILE A 393 15.13 -0.70 6.25
N TYR A 394 16.10 -1.59 6.02
CA TYR A 394 17.42 -1.51 6.66
C TYR A 394 18.17 -0.23 6.30
N TYR A 395 17.99 0.31 5.10
CA TYR A 395 18.62 1.56 4.69
C TYR A 395 17.84 2.81 5.12
N PHE A 396 16.57 2.65 5.54
CA PHE A 396 15.74 3.74 6.03
C PHE A 396 16.05 4.08 7.49
N PHE A 397 16.28 3.05 8.32
CA PHE A 397 16.72 3.17 9.71
C PHE A 397 18.24 3.30 9.78
#